data_AF-A0A2B8B4V9-F1
#
_entry.id   AF-A0A2B8B4V9-F1
#
_cell.length_a   1.000
_cell.length_b   1.000
_cell.length_c   1.000
_cell.angle_alpha   90.00
_cell.angle_beta   90.00
_cell.angle_gamma   90.00
#
_symmetry.space_group_name_H-M   'P 1'
#
loop_
_entity.id
_entity.type
_entity.pdbx_description
1 polymer ?
#
loop_
_entity_poly.entity_id
_entity_poly.type
_entity_poly.pdbx_seq_one_letter_code
_entity_poly.pdbx_strand_id
1 'polypeptide(L)' 'MQATAWTYDPETRSGSVLLDDGTPLDFDAAAFDAGGLRLLRPGQRVRIELREDGAGDGTSRAAARRISLVTLQTF' A
#
# COMPACT_ATOMS: atom_id res chain seq x y z
N MET A 1 -7.82 -5.96 -0.97
CA MET A 1 -7.01 -6.53 -2.08
C MET A 1 -5.74 -7.15 -1.49
N GLN A 2 -5.12 -8.13 -2.16
CA GLN A 2 -3.85 -8.73 -1.72
C GLN A 2 -2.69 -8.06 -2.45
N ALA A 3 -1.55 -7.97 -1.78
CA ALA A 3 -0.31 -7.43 -2.34
C ALA A 3 0.91 -8.02 -1.62
N THR A 4 2.10 -7.72 -2.12
CA THR A 4 3.38 -8.08 -1.51
C THR A 4 4.16 -6.83 -1.18
N ALA A 5 4.64 -6.68 0.06
CA ALA A 5 5.51 -5.57 0.42
C ALA A 5 6.77 -5.54 -0.47
N TRP A 6 7.05 -4.42 -1.11
CA TRP A 6 8.27 -4.23 -1.91
C TRP A 6 9.28 -3.42 -1.11
N THR A 7 8.93 -2.20 -0.74
CA THR A 7 9.80 -1.30 0.03
C THR A 7 9.15 -0.95 1.35
N TYR A 8 9.98 -0.64 2.35
CA TYR A 8 9.53 -0.12 3.63
C TYR A 8 10.65 0.69 4.27
N ASP A 9 10.33 1.94 4.60
CA ASP A 9 11.19 2.82 5.38
C ASP A 9 10.61 2.90 6.81
N PRO A 10 11.33 2.39 7.84
CA PRO A 10 10.87 2.45 9.22
C PRO A 10 10.88 3.85 9.83
N GLU A 11 11.63 4.81 9.29
CA GLU A 11 11.69 6.19 9.78
C GLU A 11 10.43 6.96 9.40
N THR A 12 9.98 6.82 8.15
CA THR A 12 8.78 7.50 7.63
C THR A 12 7.52 6.64 7.73
N ARG A 13 7.65 5.33 7.98
CA ARG A 13 6.57 4.33 7.90
C ARG A 13 5.85 4.31 6.55
N SER A 14 6.57 4.65 5.48
CA SER A 14 6.05 4.60 4.11
C SER A 14 6.77 3.52 3.31
N GLY A 15 6.24 3.23 2.13
CA GLY A 15 6.86 2.29 1.22
C GLY A 15 5.93 1.98 0.07
N SER A 16 6.16 0.83 -0.55
CA SER A 16 5.38 0.37 -1.69
C SER A 16 5.08 -1.11 -1.59
N VAL A 17 3.97 -1.50 -2.20
CA VAL A 17 3.57 -2.89 -2.40
C VAL A 17 3.50 -3.20 -3.88
N LEU A 18 3.64 -4.48 -4.22
CA LEU A 18 3.37 -5.04 -5.52
C LEU A 18 1.99 -5.67 -5.54
N LEU A 19 1.15 -5.23 -6.47
CA LEU A 19 -0.04 -5.98 -6.86
C LEU A 19 0.36 -7.30 -7.53
N ASP A 20 -0.59 -8.23 -7.65
CA ASP A 20 -0.32 -9.54 -8.25
C ASP A 20 0.05 -9.46 -9.75
N ASP A 21 -0.27 -8.35 -10.43
CA ASP A 21 0.17 -8.07 -11.80
C ASP A 21 1.55 -7.39 -11.89
N GLY A 22 2.21 -7.17 -10.75
CA GLY A 22 3.51 -6.50 -10.67
C GLY A 22 3.45 -4.97 -10.64
N THR A 23 2.26 -4.36 -10.64
CA THR A 23 2.13 -2.91 -10.51
C THR A 23 2.54 -2.45 -9.11
N PRO A 24 3.50 -1.53 -8.97
CA PRO A 24 3.82 -0.93 -7.68
C PRO A 24 2.74 0.08 -7.27
N LEU A 25 2.36 0.06 -6.00
CA LEU A 25 1.53 1.09 -5.36
C LEU A 25 2.18 1.55 -4.06
N ASP A 26 2.26 2.86 -3.90
CA ASP A 26 2.82 3.49 -2.71
C ASP A 26 1.78 3.58 -1.59
N PHE A 27 2.25 3.44 -0.35
CA PHE A 27 1.48 3.74 0.86
C PHE A 27 2.25 4.75 1.71
N ASP A 28 1.49 5.61 2.37
CA ASP A 28 2.02 6.58 3.33
C ASP A 28 1.90 6.05 4.78
N ALA A 29 2.44 6.84 5.71
CA ALA A 29 2.38 6.54 7.13
C ALA A 29 0.95 6.36 7.65
N ALA A 30 -0.02 7.14 7.13
CA ALA A 30 -1.40 7.08 7.58
C ALA A 30 -2.04 5.72 7.23
N ALA A 31 -1.81 5.23 6.01
CA ALA A 31 -2.28 3.93 5.59
C ALA A 31 -1.60 2.77 6.35
N PHE A 32 -0.32 2.93 6.68
CA PHE A 32 0.42 1.95 7.47
C PHE A 32 -0.05 1.89 8.93
N ASP A 33 -0.17 3.06 9.58
CA ASP A 33 -0.59 3.19 10.97
C ASP A 33 -2.05 2.73 11.16
N ALA A 34 -2.93 2.96 10.18
CA ALA A 34 -4.31 2.45 10.18
C ALA A 34 -4.39 0.92 10.31
N GLY A 35 -3.35 0.20 9.85
CA GLY A 35 -3.28 -1.25 9.91
C GLY A 35 -2.74 -1.82 11.22
N GLY A 36 -2.27 -0.96 12.14
CA GLY A 36 -1.73 -1.38 13.43
C GLY A 36 -0.43 -2.19 13.35
N LEU A 37 0.28 -2.13 12.23
CA LEU A 37 1.55 -2.81 12.04
C LEU A 37 2.68 -2.03 12.72
N ARG A 38 3.69 -2.75 13.25
CA ARG A 38 4.88 -2.11 13.83
C ARG A 38 6.02 -1.97 12.82
N LEU A 39 6.20 -2.97 11.96
CA LEU A 39 7.22 -3.04 10.92
C LEU A 39 6.67 -3.86 9.76
N LEU A 40 7.23 -3.65 8.56
CA LEU A 40 6.99 -4.46 7.38
C LEU A 40 8.31 -4.99 6.82
N ARG A 41 8.31 -6.23 6.35
CA ARG A 41 9.45 -6.80 5.63
C ARG A 41 9.16 -6.84 4.14
N PRO A 42 10.11 -6.44 3.28
CA PRO A 42 10.04 -6.75 1.85
C PRO A 42 9.77 -8.25 1.62
N GLY A 43 8.89 -8.56 0.67
CA GLY A 43 8.41 -9.92 0.37
C GLY A 43 7.23 -10.40 1.22
N GLN A 44 6.81 -9.65 2.24
CA GLN A 44 5.70 -10.04 3.10
C GLN A 44 4.35 -9.89 2.39
N ARG A 45 3.47 -10.91 2.51
CA ARG A 45 2.09 -10.82 2.03
C ARG A 45 1.23 -9.96 2.95
N VAL A 46 0.48 -9.05 2.34
CA VAL A 46 -0.35 -8.06 3.02
C VAL A 46 -1.69 -7.91 2.33
N ARG A 47 -2.70 -7.51 3.10
CA ARG A 47 -3.94 -6.98 2.57
C ARG A 47 -3.85 -5.46 2.51
N ILE A 48 -4.31 -4.88 1.42
CA ILE A 48 -4.48 -3.44 1.26
C ILE A 48 -5.93 -3.07 0.99
N GLU A 49 -6.31 -1.87 1.39
CA GLU A 49 -7.54 -1.20 0.92
C GLU A 49 -7.16 0.03 0.11
N LEU A 50 -7.88 0.25 -0.99
CA LEU A 50 -7.70 1.43 -1.84
C LEU A 50 -8.88 2.38 -1.64
N ARG A 51 -8.56 3.66 -1.59
CA ARG A 51 -9.53 4.75 -1.68
C ARG A 51 -9.36 5.43 -3.03
N GLU A 52 -10.47 5.75 -3.68
CA GLU A 52 -10.47 6.63 -4.84
C GLU A 52 -10.44 8.07 -4.33
N ASP A 53 -9.33 8.75 -4.58
CA ASP A 53 -9.26 10.20 -4.42
C ASP A 53 -9.75 10.80 -5.74
N GLY A 54 -10.82 11.61 -5.67
CA GLY A 54 -11.63 11.99 -6.82
C GLY A 54 -10.85 12.45 -8.05
N ALA A 55 -11.31 11.96 -9.21
CA ALA A 55 -10.98 12.38 -10.57
C ALA A 55 -9.55 12.93 -10.78
N GLY A 56 -8.55 12.05 -10.70
CA GLY A 56 -7.26 12.32 -11.31
C GLY A 56 -7.46 12.67 -12.79
N ASP A 57 -6.80 13.73 -13.24
CA ASP A 57 -6.78 14.29 -14.58
C ASP A 57 -6.07 13.38 -15.59
N GLY A 58 -6.58 12.15 -15.77
CA GLY A 58 -6.33 11.26 -16.91
C GLY A 58 -4.90 10.82 -17.20
N THR A 59 -3.90 11.34 -16.48
CA THR A 59 -2.49 11.24 -16.89
C THR A 59 -1.76 10.05 -16.24
N SER A 60 -2.35 9.41 -15.22
CA SER A 60 -1.90 8.10 -14.71
C SER A 60 -3.02 7.33 -14.02
N ARG A 61 -3.31 6.11 -14.51
CA ARG A 61 -4.30 5.19 -13.90
C ARG A 61 -3.92 4.77 -12.46
N ALA A 62 -2.65 4.91 -12.09
CA ALA A 62 -2.15 4.67 -10.73
C ALA A 62 -2.40 5.88 -9.79
N ALA A 63 -2.49 7.10 -10.32
CA ALA A 63 -2.61 8.31 -9.50
C ALA A 63 -4.01 8.50 -8.86
N ALA A 64 -5.06 7.86 -9.41
CA ALA A 64 -6.43 7.99 -8.90
C ALA A 64 -6.74 7.08 -7.69
N ARG A 65 -5.83 6.17 -7.32
CA ARG A 65 -6.07 5.16 -6.26
C ARG A 65 -4.97 5.24 -5.21
N ARG A 66 -5.33 5.66 -4.00
CA ARG A 66 -4.42 5.73 -2.85
C ARG A 66 -4.65 4.53 -1.92
N ILE A 67 -3.59 3.94 -1.36
CA ILE A 67 -3.72 2.94 -0.30
C ILE A 67 -4.18 3.64 0.98
N SER A 68 -5.26 3.16 1.59
CA SER A 68 -5.80 3.70 2.86
C SER A 68 -5.54 2.79 4.06
N LEU A 69 -5.15 1.54 3.83
CA LEU A 69 -4.92 0.55 4.88
C LEU A 69 -3.90 -0.50 4.39
N VAL A 70 -2.94 -0.86 5.24
CA VAL A 70 -2.03 -2.00 5.04
C VAL A 70 -2.05 -2.91 6.27
N THR A 71 -2.52 -4.16 6.14
CA THR A 71 -2.56 -5.12 7.26
C THR A 71 -1.88 -6.44 6.91
N LEU A 72 -1.57 -7.24 7.94
CA LEU A 72 -1.23 -8.64 7.73
C LEU A 72 -2.39 -9.37 7.05
N GLN A 73 -2.04 -10.36 6.23
CA GLN A 73 -3.00 -11.34 5.77
C GLN A 73 -3.42 -12.21 6.97
N THR A 74 -4.69 -12.13 7.33
CA THR A 74 -5.33 -13.02 8.31
C THR A 74 -6.19 -14.03 7.55
N PHE A 75 -6.34 -15.24 8.11
CA PHE A 75 -7.11 -16.34 7.52
C PHE A 75 -8.58 -16.26 7.89
#